data_AF-A0A3B0WKK1-F1
#
_entry.id   AF-A0A3B0WKK1-F1
#
_cell.length_a   1.000
_cell.length_b   1.000
_cell.length_c   1.000
_cell.angle_alpha   90.00
_cell.angle_beta   90.00
_cell.angle_gamma   90.00
#
_symmetry.space_group_name_H-M   'P 1'
#
loop_
_entity.id
_entity.type
_entity.pdbx_description
1 polymer ?
#
loop_
_entity_poly.entity_id
_entity_poly.type
_entity_poly.pdbx_seq_one_letter_code
_entity_poly.pdbx_strand_id
1 'polypeptide(L)'
;MIPDNLKSAAIKTHRYKPALKPLPKSPYEYVEIKLARARIDYHIEFDKHYYSVPHHLIKEQVEVQVSSTFVSIYAYGNRVSYHPCSYAQGAHSTLTEHMPDSHRAI
;
A
#
# COMPACT_ATOMS: atom_id res chain seq x y z
N MET A 1 -38.18 40.67 -53.65
CA MET A 1 -36.79 40.22 -53.80
C MET A 1 -36.19 40.11 -52.40
N ILE A 2 -35.61 38.93 -52.10
CA ILE A 2 -35.08 38.33 -50.84
C ILE A 2 -33.87 39.15 -50.27
N PRO A 3 -33.38 39.03 -48.99
CA PRO A 3 -33.67 38.06 -47.89
C PRO A 3 -34.06 38.71 -46.54
N ASP A 4 -34.60 38.05 -45.51
CA ASP A 4 -34.40 36.69 -44.96
C ASP A 4 -33.02 36.45 -44.32
N ASN A 5 -32.79 36.91 -43.08
CA ASN A 5 -31.75 36.28 -42.26
C ASN A 5 -32.01 36.42 -40.76
N LEU A 6 -32.74 35.42 -40.27
CA LEU A 6 -32.66 34.84 -38.94
C LEU A 6 -31.21 34.71 -38.45
N LYS A 7 -30.81 35.47 -37.43
CA LYS A 7 -29.71 35.03 -36.53
C LYS A 7 -30.11 35.26 -35.08
N SER A 8 -30.92 34.33 -34.59
CA SER A 8 -31.07 34.02 -33.18
C SER A 8 -29.70 34.04 -32.50
N ALA A 9 -29.56 34.86 -31.47
CA ALA A 9 -28.43 34.83 -30.58
C ALA A 9 -28.30 33.41 -30.03
N ALA A 10 -27.30 32.66 -30.51
CA ALA A 10 -26.96 31.38 -29.96
C ALA A 10 -26.53 31.60 -28.51
N ILE A 11 -27.42 31.25 -27.59
CA ILE A 11 -27.10 31.10 -26.17
C ILE A 11 -25.98 30.08 -26.14
N LYS A 12 -24.75 30.56 -25.92
CA LYS A 12 -23.57 29.73 -25.78
C LYS A 12 -23.69 29.06 -24.41
N THR A 13 -24.47 27.99 -24.34
CA THR A 13 -24.56 27.13 -23.16
C THR A 13 -23.16 26.64 -22.86
N HIS A 14 -22.52 27.23 -21.85
CA HIS A 14 -21.25 26.77 -21.31
C HIS A 14 -21.52 25.42 -20.63
N ARG A 15 -21.54 24.36 -21.44
CA ARG A 15 -21.84 23.00 -21.01
C ARG A 15 -20.67 22.55 -20.15
N TYR A 16 -20.83 22.65 -18.83
CA TYR A 16 -19.89 22.16 -17.84
C TYR A 16 -19.76 20.65 -18.06
N LYS A 17 -18.68 20.22 -18.74
CA LYS A 17 -18.33 18.80 -18.79
C LYS A 17 -17.90 18.43 -17.39
N PRO A 18 -18.50 17.42 -16.73
CA PRO A 18 -18.00 17.00 -15.43
C PRO A 18 -16.57 16.49 -15.63
N ALA A 19 -15.59 17.28 -15.20
CA ALA A 19 -14.16 16.93 -15.22
C ALA A 19 -13.82 15.93 -14.09
N LEU A 20 -14.83 15.41 -13.40
CA LEU A 20 -14.70 14.50 -12.28
C LEU A 20 -14.61 13.07 -12.78
N LYS A 21 -13.58 12.37 -12.32
CA LYS A 21 -13.48 10.92 -12.47
C LYS A 21 -14.63 10.27 -11.69
N PRO A 22 -15.16 9.13 -12.17
CA PRO A 22 -16.14 8.37 -11.41
C PRO A 22 -15.58 8.00 -10.04
N LEU A 23 -16.46 7.96 -9.03
CA LEU A 23 -16.09 7.52 -7.68
C LEU A 23 -15.45 6.12 -7.77
N PRO A 24 -14.28 5.91 -7.14
CA PRO A 24 -13.69 4.57 -7.04
C PRO A 24 -14.71 3.58 -6.46
N LYS A 25 -14.78 2.39 -7.04
CA LYS A 25 -15.71 1.34 -6.56
C LYS A 25 -15.31 0.81 -5.17
N SER A 26 -14.03 0.91 -4.83
CA SER A 26 -13.49 0.52 -3.54
C SER A 26 -13.43 1.74 -2.60
N PRO A 27 -13.79 1.58 -1.32
CA PRO A 27 -13.53 2.59 -0.29
C PRO A 27 -12.03 2.93 -0.22
N TYR A 28 -11.74 4.12 0.30
CA TYR A 28 -10.36 4.49 0.63
C TYR A 28 -9.85 3.62 1.80
N GLU A 29 -8.68 3.02 1.62
CA GLU A 29 -8.02 2.21 2.65
C GLU A 29 -6.94 3.06 3.33
N TYR A 30 -7.07 3.24 4.64
CA TYR A 30 -6.06 3.95 5.41
C TYR A 30 -4.84 3.06 5.62
N VAL A 31 -3.65 3.64 5.40
CA VAL A 31 -2.37 3.00 5.66
C VAL A 31 -1.52 3.87 6.57
N GLU A 32 -1.07 3.31 7.68
CA GLU A 32 -0.04 3.90 8.55
C GLU A 32 1.34 3.57 7.99
N ILE A 33 2.22 4.56 7.94
CA ILE A 33 3.61 4.38 7.50
C ILE A 33 4.53 4.61 8.69
N LYS A 34 5.39 3.63 8.96
CA LYS A 34 6.34 3.67 10.08
C LYS A 34 7.68 3.10 9.66
N LEU A 35 8.76 3.62 10.24
CA LEU A 35 10.08 3.00 10.12
C LEU A 35 10.28 1.97 11.24
N ALA A 36 10.74 0.77 10.88
CA ALA A 36 11.10 -0.28 11.82
C ALA A 36 12.51 -0.79 11.52
N ARG A 37 13.20 -1.31 12.55
CA ARG A 37 14.52 -1.93 12.38
C ARG A 37 14.37 -3.44 12.42
N ALA A 38 14.90 -4.13 11.42
CA ALA A 38 14.93 -5.58 11.40
C ALA A 38 15.84 -6.11 12.51
N ARG A 39 15.28 -6.97 13.35
CA ARG A 39 15.99 -7.61 14.46
C ARG A 39 16.93 -8.70 13.95
N ILE A 40 17.78 -9.22 14.84
CA ILE A 40 18.74 -10.28 14.52
C ILE A 40 18.05 -11.60 14.12
N ASP A 41 16.83 -11.82 14.61
CA ASP A 41 15.97 -12.93 14.27
C ASP A 41 15.12 -12.65 13.01
N TYR A 42 15.56 -11.75 12.11
CA TYR A 42 14.90 -11.41 10.83
C TYR A 42 13.43 -10.97 10.94
N HIS A 43 13.00 -10.44 12.10
CA HIS A 43 11.66 -9.87 12.28
C HIS A 43 11.68 -8.36 12.51
N ILE A 44 10.64 -7.68 12.06
CA ILE A 44 10.24 -6.35 12.55
C ILE A 44 9.09 -6.48 13.53
N GLU A 45 8.94 -5.51 14.41
CA GLU A 45 7.81 -5.42 15.34
C GLU A 45 6.86 -4.31 14.90
N PHE A 46 5.57 -4.65 14.78
CA PHE A 46 4.48 -3.70 14.64
C PHE A 46 3.33 -4.11 15.58
N ASP A 47 2.85 -3.17 16.40
CA ASP A 47 1.80 -3.41 17.40
C ASP A 47 1.99 -4.69 18.24
N LYS A 48 3.22 -4.90 18.73
CA LYS A 48 3.65 -6.09 19.48
C LYS A 48 3.49 -7.42 18.72
N HIS A 49 3.25 -7.40 17.42
CA HIS A 49 3.32 -8.58 16.55
C HIS A 49 4.60 -8.54 15.71
N TYR A 50 5.16 -9.71 15.44
CA TYR A 50 6.43 -9.84 14.74
C TYR A 50 6.22 -10.33 13.31
N TYR A 51 6.75 -9.59 12.33
CA TYR A 51 6.63 -9.93 10.92
C TYR A 51 8.01 -10.18 10.33
N SER A 52 8.19 -11.33 9.68
CA SER A 52 9.47 -11.67 9.06
C SER A 52 9.81 -10.76 7.88
N VAL A 53 11.11 -10.52 7.70
CA VAL A 53 11.73 -9.90 6.53
C VAL A 53 12.82 -10.82 5.99
N PRO A 54 13.23 -10.68 4.72
CA PRO A 54 14.38 -11.41 4.20
C PRO A 54 15.62 -11.26 5.09
N HIS A 55 16.29 -12.38 5.41
CA HIS A 55 17.40 -12.41 6.37
C HIS A 55 18.57 -11.46 6.04
N HIS A 56 18.78 -11.12 4.77
CA HIS A 56 19.84 -10.18 4.37
C HIS A 56 19.59 -8.73 4.85
N LEU A 57 18.37 -8.42 5.32
CA LEU A 57 17.98 -7.12 5.86
C LEU A 57 18.17 -7.03 7.38
N ILE A 58 18.76 -8.04 8.05
CA ILE A 58 19.03 -7.99 9.49
C ILE A 58 19.79 -6.69 9.84
N LYS A 59 19.32 -6.00 10.88
CA LYS A 59 19.81 -4.69 11.36
C LYS A 59 19.55 -3.51 10.41
N GLU A 60 18.96 -3.70 9.24
CA GLU A 60 18.59 -2.58 8.36
C GLU A 60 17.30 -1.90 8.84
N GLN A 61 17.15 -0.63 8.46
CA GLN A 61 15.90 0.11 8.64
C GLN A 61 15.01 -0.10 7.42
N VAL A 62 13.75 -0.45 7.66
CA VAL A 62 12.75 -0.70 6.64
C VAL A 62 11.52 0.16 6.88
N GLU A 63 10.80 0.46 5.81
CA GLU A 63 9.49 1.11 5.88
C GLU A 63 8.40 0.04 6.00
N VAL A 64 7.49 0.24 6.93
CA VAL A 64 6.36 -0.65 7.19
C VAL A 64 5.09 0.15 6.90
N GLN A 65 4.30 -0.32 5.95
CA GLN A 65 2.99 0.22 5.61
C GLN A 65 1.93 -0.74 6.11
N VAL A 66 1.05 -0.27 6.98
CA VAL A 66 0.06 -1.10 7.68
C VAL A 66 -1.36 -0.62 7.40
N SER A 67 -2.20 -1.54 6.96
CA SER A 67 -3.64 -1.39 6.90
C SER A 67 -4.32 -2.22 8.00
N SER A 68 -5.64 -2.13 8.11
CA SER A 68 -6.46 -3.03 8.92
C SER A 68 -6.36 -4.49 8.50
N THR A 69 -5.95 -4.77 7.25
CA THR A 69 -5.94 -6.14 6.71
C THR A 69 -4.54 -6.68 6.38
N PHE A 70 -3.54 -5.82 6.23
CA PHE A 70 -2.20 -6.24 5.83
C PHE A 70 -1.07 -5.40 6.43
N VAL A 71 0.14 -5.97 6.39
CA VAL A 71 1.41 -5.33 6.68
C VAL A 71 2.34 -5.54 5.47
N SER A 72 2.71 -4.45 4.80
CA SER A 72 3.70 -4.45 3.73
C SER A 72 5.01 -3.87 4.24
N ILE A 73 6.14 -4.51 3.92
CA ILE A 73 7.46 -4.06 4.33
C ILE A 73 8.28 -3.73 3.10
N TYR A 74 8.93 -2.57 3.10
CA TYR A 74 9.72 -2.03 2.01
C TYR A 74 11.16 -1.77 2.44
N ALA A 75 12.10 -2.15 1.58
CA ALA A 75 13.51 -1.80 1.69
C ALA A 75 13.97 -1.18 0.37
N TYR A 76 14.67 -0.04 0.45
CA TYR A 76 15.20 0.67 -0.71
C TYR A 76 14.15 0.94 -1.81
N GLY A 77 12.90 1.24 -1.41
CA GLY A 77 11.78 1.52 -2.30
C GLY A 77 11.08 0.28 -2.90
N ASN A 78 11.56 -0.93 -2.60
CA ASN A 78 10.97 -2.18 -3.09
C ASN A 78 10.21 -2.90 -1.97
N ARG A 79 9.04 -3.46 -2.27
CA ARG A 79 8.31 -4.30 -1.32
C ARG A 79 9.03 -5.64 -1.17
N VAL A 80 9.54 -5.89 0.02
CA VAL A 80 10.32 -7.11 0.34
C VAL A 80 9.50 -8.14 1.10
N SER A 81 8.36 -7.76 1.67
CA SER A 81 7.47 -8.67 2.39
C SER A 81 6.03 -8.16 2.40
N TYR A 82 5.08 -9.10 2.48
CA TYR A 82 3.65 -8.85 2.61
C TYR A 82 3.00 -9.89 3.52
N HIS A 83 2.33 -9.45 4.57
CA HIS A 83 1.66 -10.31 5.56
C HIS A 83 0.21 -9.88 5.76
N PRO A 84 -0.71 -10.80 6.10
CA PRO A 84 -1.97 -10.43 6.74
C PRO A 84 -1.71 -9.68 8.05
N CYS A 85 -2.51 -8.67 8.35
CA CYS A 85 -2.43 -7.96 9.63
C CYS A 85 -2.95 -8.88 10.76
N SER A 86 -2.18 -8.97 11.84
CA SER A 86 -2.49 -9.79 13.00
C SER A 86 -2.39 -8.96 14.28
N TYR A 87 -3.39 -9.11 15.14
CA TYR A 87 -3.46 -8.48 16.47
C TYR A 87 -3.05 -9.43 17.60
N ALA A 88 -2.53 -10.61 17.26
CA ALA A 88 -2.04 -11.57 18.24
C ALA A 88 -0.70 -11.09 18.81
N GLN A 89 -0.75 -10.39 19.94
CA GLN A 89 0.44 -9.83 20.60
C GLN A 89 1.43 -10.94 20.99
N GLY A 90 2.71 -10.73 20.69
CA GLY A 90 3.79 -11.66 20.93
C GLY A 90 3.90 -12.80 19.91
N ALA A 91 2.96 -12.93 18.97
CA ALA A 91 3.02 -13.94 17.92
C ALA A 91 3.89 -13.50 16.73
N HIS A 92 4.23 -14.47 15.88
CA HIS A 92 5.07 -14.29 14.71
C HIS A 92 4.33 -14.68 13.43
N SER A 93 4.43 -13.81 12.42
CA SER A 93 4.04 -14.09 11.04
C SER A 93 5.31 -14.26 10.19
N THR A 94 5.67 -15.52 9.97
CA THR A 94 6.91 -15.92 9.30
C THR A 94 6.60 -16.50 7.93
N LEU A 95 7.23 -15.94 6.89
CA LEU A 95 7.24 -16.56 5.57
C LEU A 95 8.48 -17.44 5.47
N THR A 96 8.28 -18.71 5.10
CA THR A 96 9.35 -19.71 4.95
C THR A 96 10.42 -19.23 3.98
N GLU A 97 10.05 -18.40 3.00
CA GLU A 97 10.97 -17.89 2.00
C GLU A 97 12.04 -16.94 2.57
N HIS A 98 11.77 -16.31 3.71
CA HIS A 98 12.68 -15.38 4.39
C HIS A 98 13.74 -16.08 5.23
N MET A 99 13.53 -17.36 5.54
CA MET A 99 14.48 -18.14 6.30
C MET A 99 15.78 -18.32 5.49
N PRO A 100 16.96 -18.12 6.09
CA PRO A 100 18.22 -18.38 5.42
C PRO A 100 18.29 -19.85 4.97
N ASP A 101 19.00 -20.11 3.86
CA ASP A 101 19.07 -21.45 3.24
C ASP A 101 19.51 -22.54 4.23
N SER A 102 20.35 -22.20 5.20
CA SER A 102 20.78 -23.10 6.28
C SER A 102 19.66 -23.59 7.21
N HIS A 103 18.47 -22.99 7.15
CA HIS A 103 17.28 -23.37 7.94
C HIS A 103 16.17 -23.99 7.07
N ARG A 104 16.37 -24.11 5.74
CA ARG A 104 15.39 -24.73 4.83
C ARG A 104 15.47 -26.26 4.77
N ALA A 105 16.37 -26.89 5.52
CA ALA A 105 16.60 -28.32 5.49
C ALA A 105 16.54 -28.95 6.89
N ILE A 106 15.34 -29.26 7.37
CA ILE A 106 15.05 -30.40 8.26
C ILE A 106 13.72 -31.01 7.83
#